data_AF-A0A356IN08-F1
#
_entry.id   AF-A0A356IN08-F1
#
_cell.length_a   1.000
_cell.length_b   1.000
_cell.length_c   1.000
_cell.angle_alpha   90.00
_cell.angle_beta   90.00
_cell.angle_gamma   90.00
#
_symmetry.space_group_name_H-M   'P 1'
#
loop_
_entity.id
_entity.type
_entity.pdbx_description
1 polymer ?
#
loop_
_entity_poly.entity_id
_entity_poly.type
_entity_poly.pdbx_seq_one_letter_code
_entity_poly.pdbx_strand_id
1 'polypeptide(L)' 'LGQSDGVYNAIPAGIPKVFYEVASAGHFDWGSPTAANRDVAGIALAFHKAFLDGDTRWVDYIRRPSRDVATWRTAYLPD' A
#
# COMPACT_ATOMS: atom_id res chain seq x y z
N LEU A 1 8.15 2.63 16.03
CA LEU A 1 7.45 3.32 14.92
C LEU A 1 8.52 3.93 14.03
N GLY A 2 8.55 3.61 12.73
CA GLY A 2 9.58 4.13 11.79
C GLY A 2 10.42 3.10 11.04
N GLN A 3 10.33 1.79 11.34
CA GLN A 3 11.08 0.78 10.59
C GLN A 3 10.69 0.75 9.12
N SER A 4 9.38 0.80 8.83
CA SER A 4 8.88 0.78 7.46
C SER A 4 9.22 2.05 6.67
N ASP A 5 9.36 3.21 7.32
CA ASP A 5 9.66 4.48 6.63
C ASP A 5 11.06 4.46 6.02
N GLY A 6 12.05 3.99 6.79
CA GLY A 6 13.41 3.77 6.29
C GLY A 6 13.45 2.81 5.10
N VAL A 7 12.69 1.70 5.16
CA VAL A 7 12.57 0.75 4.06
C VAL A 7 11.95 1.41 2.82
N TYR A 8 10.85 2.15 2.98
CA TYR A 8 10.19 2.85 1.87
C TYR A 8 11.09 3.86 1.17
N ASN A 9 11.88 4.60 1.95
CA ASN A 9 12.82 5.59 1.42
C ASN A 9 14.04 4.92 0.77
N ALA A 10 14.41 3.71 1.19
CA ALA A 10 15.51 2.93 0.61
C ALA A 10 15.15 2.24 -0.72
N ILE A 11 13.85 2.07 -1.03
CA ILE A 11 13.43 1.52 -2.34
C ILE A 11 13.93 2.45 -3.47
N PRO A 12 14.69 1.94 -4.45
CA PRO A 12 15.23 2.71 -5.56
C PRO A 12 14.19 3.58 -6.29
N ALA A 13 14.66 4.67 -6.89
CA ALA A 13 13.85 5.51 -7.75
C ALA A 13 13.35 4.73 -8.98
N GLY A 14 12.17 5.10 -9.50
CA GLY A 14 11.55 4.45 -10.65
C GLY A 14 10.81 3.14 -10.34
N ILE A 15 10.87 2.64 -9.11
CA ILE A 15 10.12 1.45 -8.68
C ILE A 15 8.76 1.89 -8.09
N PRO A 16 7.62 1.43 -8.62
CA PRO A 16 6.30 1.70 -8.06
C PRO A 16 6.22 1.26 -6.60
N LYS A 17 5.77 2.17 -5.72
CA LYS A 17 5.70 1.89 -4.28
C LYS A 17 4.54 2.60 -3.59
N VAL A 18 4.06 1.95 -2.53
CA VAL A 18 2.98 2.42 -1.66
C VAL A 18 3.42 2.28 -0.22
N PHE A 19 3.19 3.31 0.57
CA PHE A 19 3.26 3.29 2.03
C PHE A 19 1.85 3.52 2.57
N TYR A 20 1.31 2.52 3.25
CA TYR A 20 0.03 2.63 3.93
C TYR A 20 0.17 2.19 5.38
N GLU A 21 0.08 3.14 6.29
CA GLU A 21 0.00 2.90 7.74
C GLU A 21 -1.45 3.07 8.19
N VAL A 22 -2.03 1.99 8.70
CA VAL A 22 -3.40 1.93 9.22
C VAL A 22 -3.41 2.50 10.64
N ALA A 23 -4.30 3.45 10.92
CA ALA A 23 -4.27 4.20 12.18
C ALA A 23 -4.64 3.35 13.40
N SER A 24 -5.60 2.44 13.25
CA SER A 24 -6.02 1.55 14.34
C SER A 24 -5.19 0.29 14.50
N ALA A 25 -4.26 0.00 13.58
CA ALA A 25 -3.57 -1.28 13.52
C ALA A 25 -2.34 -1.33 14.45
N GLY A 26 -2.23 -2.43 15.21
CA GLY A 26 -1.06 -2.82 15.97
C GLY A 26 -0.05 -3.63 15.15
N HIS A 27 1.08 -3.94 15.77
CA HIS A 27 2.22 -4.59 15.12
C HIS A 27 1.92 -5.98 14.53
N PHE A 28 0.85 -6.65 14.99
CA PHE A 28 0.49 -8.01 14.57
C PHE A 28 -0.71 -8.09 13.61
N ASP A 29 -1.25 -6.94 13.19
CA ASP A 29 -2.45 -6.87 12.34
C ASP A 29 -2.15 -7.10 10.84
N TRP A 30 -1.30 -8.08 10.55
CA TRP A 30 -0.90 -8.48 9.20
C TRP A 30 -1.13 -9.98 8.92
N GLY A 31 -1.63 -10.75 9.91
CA GLY A 31 -1.80 -12.20 9.80
C GLY A 31 -2.90 -12.67 8.83
N SER A 32 -3.73 -11.76 8.32
CA SER A 32 -4.71 -12.06 7.27
C SER A 32 -4.96 -10.82 6.39
N PRO A 33 -5.50 -10.98 5.17
CA PRO A 33 -5.67 -9.85 4.24
C PRO A 33 -6.46 -8.67 4.81
N THR A 34 -7.39 -8.93 5.74
CA THR A 34 -8.24 -7.91 6.36
C THR A 34 -7.95 -7.68 7.83
N ALA A 35 -6.81 -8.17 8.35
CA ALA A 35 -6.47 -8.08 9.77
C ALA A 35 -6.41 -6.62 10.25
N ALA A 36 -5.72 -5.76 9.51
CA ALA A 36 -5.71 -4.32 9.78
C ALA A 36 -7.04 -3.65 9.37
N ASN A 37 -7.44 -3.79 8.10
CA ASN A 37 -8.76 -3.44 7.59
C ASN A 37 -8.95 -3.98 6.15
N ARG A 38 -10.12 -3.75 5.56
CA ARG A 38 -10.44 -4.20 4.19
C ARG A 38 -9.73 -3.40 3.09
N ASP A 39 -9.34 -2.16 3.36
CA ASP A 39 -8.65 -1.31 2.39
C ASP A 39 -7.25 -1.84 2.09
N VAL A 40 -6.54 -2.41 3.09
CA VAL A 40 -5.27 -3.13 2.90
C VAL A 40 -5.42 -4.26 1.88
N ALA A 41 -6.47 -5.10 2.00
CA ALA A 41 -6.73 -6.18 1.05
C ALA A 41 -6.97 -5.65 -0.37
N GLY A 42 -7.78 -4.60 -0.51
CA GLY A 42 -8.10 -3.99 -1.80
C GLY A 42 -6.88 -3.39 -2.49
N ILE A 43 -6.06 -2.65 -1.74
CA ILE A 43 -4.84 -2.02 -2.26
C ILE A 43 -3.79 -3.06 -2.61
N ALA A 44 -3.60 -4.07 -1.76
CA ALA A 44 -2.69 -5.17 -2.05
C ALA A 44 -3.12 -5.93 -3.32
N LEU A 45 -4.41 -6.24 -3.47
CA LEU A 45 -4.92 -6.88 -4.69
C LEU A 45 -4.65 -6.00 -5.92
N ALA A 46 -5.00 -4.72 -5.87
CA ALA A 46 -4.78 -3.79 -6.96
C ALA A 46 -3.30 -3.68 -7.36
N PHE A 47 -2.40 -3.63 -6.37
CA PHE A 47 -0.96 -3.60 -6.59
C PHE A 47 -0.47 -4.87 -7.30
N HIS A 48 -0.89 -6.06 -6.84
CA HIS A 48 -0.51 -7.31 -7.51
C HIS A 48 -1.06 -7.38 -8.94
N LYS A 49 -2.33 -7.03 -9.15
CA LYS A 49 -2.94 -7.01 -10.48
C LYS A 49 -2.21 -6.04 -11.43
N ALA A 50 -1.84 -4.86 -10.96
CA ALA A 50 -1.13 -3.87 -11.77
C ALA A 50 0.28 -4.34 -12.16
N PHE A 51 1.05 -4.92 -11.24
CA PHE A 51 2.49 -5.13 -11.44
C PHE A 51 2.93 -6.58 -11.65
N LEU A 52 2.15 -7.57 -11.21
CA LEU A 52 2.39 -8.98 -11.57
C LEU A 52 1.71 -9.36 -12.87
N ASP A 53 0.47 -8.90 -13.07
CA ASP A 53 -0.30 -9.24 -14.27
C ASP A 53 -0.19 -8.18 -15.39
N GLY A 54 0.41 -7.02 -15.10
CA GLY A 54 0.52 -5.91 -16.05
C GLY A 54 -0.81 -5.22 -16.37
N ASP A 55 -1.85 -5.41 -15.54
CA ASP A 55 -3.19 -4.88 -15.78
C ASP A 55 -3.32 -3.44 -15.23
N THR A 56 -2.98 -2.46 -16.07
CA THR A 56 -2.92 -1.03 -15.68
C THR A 56 -4.25 -0.46 -15.21
N ARG A 57 -5.39 -1.09 -15.55
CA ARG A 57 -6.72 -0.69 -15.05
C ARG A 57 -6.82 -0.73 -13.52
N TRP A 58 -5.94 -1.48 -12.86
CA TRP A 58 -5.94 -1.60 -11.40
C TRP A 58 -5.23 -0.46 -10.70
N VAL A 59 -4.43 0.36 -11.40
CA VAL A 59 -3.68 1.47 -10.81
C VAL A 59 -4.63 2.49 -10.16
N ASP A 60 -5.80 2.73 -10.76
CA ASP A 60 -6.85 3.61 -10.23
C ASP A 60 -7.36 3.21 -8.83
N TYR A 61 -7.18 1.96 -8.44
CA TYR A 61 -7.58 1.43 -7.14
C TYR A 61 -6.48 1.56 -6.08
N ILE A 62 -5.24 1.89 -6.47
CA ILE A 62 -4.11 2.14 -5.58
C ILE A 62 -4.17 3.60 -5.09
N ARG A 63 -5.20 3.91 -4.30
CA ARG A 63 -5.50 5.26 -3.82
C ARG A 63 -5.67 5.31 -2.32
N ARG A 64 -5.44 6.49 -1.74
CA ARG A 64 -5.56 6.74 -0.30
C ARG A 64 -6.99 6.42 0.18
N PRO A 65 -7.17 5.53 1.17
CA PRO A 65 -8.47 5.31 1.80
C PRO A 65 -9.01 6.58 2.46
N SER A 66 -10.33 6.70 2.58
CA SER A 66 -10.97 7.89 3.15
C SER A 66 -10.92 7.96 4.68
N ARG A 67 -10.61 6.85 5.34
CA ARG A 67 -10.60 6.69 6.81
C ARG A 67 -9.51 5.73 7.24
N ASP A 68 -9.18 5.74 8.54
CA ASP A 68 -8.25 4.79 9.15
C ASP A 68 -6.86 4.77 8.47
N VAL A 69 -6.34 5.97 8.21
CA VAL A 69 -5.03 6.20 7.60
C VAL A 69 -4.21 7.09 8.52
N ALA A 70 -3.17 6.53 9.14
CA ALA A 70 -2.17 7.32 9.85
C ALA A 70 -1.22 7.99 8.85
N THR A 71 -0.71 7.21 7.89
CA THR A 71 0.22 7.69 6.86
C THR A 71 -0.14 7.08 5.51
N TRP A 72 -0.09 7.91 4.45
CA TRP A 72 -0.21 7.46 3.06
C TRP A 72 0.84 8.15 2.19
N ARG A 73 1.63 7.37 1.44
CA ARG A 73 2.58 7.88 0.44
C ARG A 73 2.59 6.93 -0.76
N THR A 74 2.71 7.47 -1.95
CA THR A 74 2.95 6.70 -3.18
C THR A 74 4.05 7.36 -3.99
N ALA A 75 4.71 6.58 -4.85
CA ALA A 75 5.65 7.10 -5.84
C ALA A 75 5.72 6.16 -7.05
N TYR A 76 5.96 6.74 -8.23
CA TYR A 76 6.18 6.02 -9.49
C TYR A 76 5.04 5.06 -9.86
N LEU A 77 3.80 5.39 -9.49
CA LEU A 77 2.64 4.69 -10.06
C LEU A 77 2.48 5.14 -11.53
N PRO A 78 2.10 4.24 -12.45
CA PRO A 78 1.75 4.61 -13.82
C PRO A 78 0.59 5.61 -13.86
N ASP A 79 0.55 6.43 -14.90
CA ASP A 79 -0.62 7.26 -15.24
C ASP A 79 -1.74 6.44 -15.89
#